data_AF-A0A353F4U7-F1
#
_entry.id   AF-A0A353F4U7-F1
#
_cell.length_a   1.000
_cell.length_b   1.000
_cell.length_c   1.000
_cell.angle_alpha   90.00
_cell.angle_beta   90.00
_cell.angle_gamma   90.00
#
_symmetry.space_group_name_H-M   'P 1'
#
loop_
_entity.id
_entity.type
_entity.pdbx_description
1 polymer ?
#
loop_
_entity_poly.entity_id
_entity_poly.type
_entity_poly.pdbx_seq_one_letter_code
_entity_poly.pdbx_strand_id
1 'polypeptide(L)'
;GTSLDFSFQLPAGLSIGNPTSSSASMIFQKPGHYPLIITATDQNGKTTQVVREIVAYADSGWDPFNQEILQDLWTTEDLILKDGTTPPSSYSFDETPNRLAVKLETNPAKPLTLNSPNHPRMWRNTPAGIWSFTSEVTLSSVQQGDFYTGIIVDGEQNGSPVRFTVGMEDGDLLRAKKITTSGTTILGSISWTEKDAVVRIFKKTTGIDLQYRTEPGVWETLGRASGNITTSQAGIFASTDTPQALRVEFDDALIVDSSISSPTLDNLRITEIMYHPVGGSFYEFIEIQNTGTTPLALDGASFDDTQPFGSFTFTNVTLAPGQYAVIVSAESAFRARYGNNILIAGNWASGSLSNGGENIELRDPFGNTIHDFTYDDNAPWPLAADGSGPSLEVIDTGGDYNDPLNWKASAFTGGSPGFSEATDLDGDGLSNIRENALGTNPNSFDTDSDGSSDGAETIAGTNPLDASDYFRILSVGATDTPNRIQITWASVTGKTYVVESSTDLEGNWSLHDTVTAGGSTSITTDQTSGRR
;
A
#
# COMPACT_ATOMS: atom_id res chain seq x y z
N GLY A 1 -28.86 24.05 -16.48
CA GLY A 1 -28.46 23.31 -17.69
C GLY A 1 -28.96 21.89 -17.58
N THR A 2 -28.93 21.12 -18.67
CA THR A 2 -29.17 19.67 -18.67
C THR A 2 -28.19 18.97 -17.72
N SER A 3 -28.62 17.86 -17.10
CA SER A 3 -27.75 17.03 -16.27
C SER A 3 -26.66 16.38 -17.14
N LEU A 4 -25.45 16.29 -16.60
CA LEU A 4 -24.34 15.55 -17.18
C LEU A 4 -24.06 14.33 -16.31
N ASP A 5 -23.88 13.17 -16.95
CA ASP A 5 -23.45 11.95 -16.29
C ASP A 5 -21.92 11.84 -16.44
N PHE A 6 -21.23 11.65 -15.32
CA PHE A 6 -19.77 11.55 -15.29
C PHE A 6 -19.34 10.10 -15.13
N SER A 7 -18.33 9.71 -15.88
CA SER A 7 -17.59 8.45 -15.68
C SER A 7 -16.09 8.70 -15.67
N PHE A 8 -15.39 7.85 -14.95
CA PHE A 8 -13.97 7.98 -14.67
C PHE A 8 -13.25 6.74 -15.18
N GLN A 9 -12.14 6.93 -15.89
CA GLN A 9 -11.25 5.85 -16.31
C GLN A 9 -9.87 6.09 -15.70
N LEU A 10 -9.38 5.08 -14.99
CA LEU A 10 -8.13 5.10 -14.24
C LEU A 10 -7.05 4.24 -14.91
N PRO A 11 -5.76 4.46 -14.56
CA PRO A 11 -4.70 3.48 -14.78
C PRO A 11 -5.01 2.14 -14.12
N ALA A 12 -4.47 1.06 -14.67
CA ALA A 12 -4.62 -0.28 -14.11
C ALA A 12 -4.07 -0.35 -12.67
N GLY A 13 -4.78 -1.04 -11.77
CA GLY A 13 -4.39 -1.20 -10.36
C GLY A 13 -4.87 -0.09 -9.43
N LEU A 14 -5.65 0.87 -9.92
CA LEU A 14 -6.36 1.85 -9.08
C LEU A 14 -7.86 1.59 -9.10
N SER A 15 -8.51 1.83 -7.97
CA SER A 15 -9.96 1.82 -7.81
C SER A 15 -10.46 3.21 -7.42
N ILE A 16 -11.72 3.49 -7.76
CA ILE A 16 -12.45 4.67 -7.27
C ILE A 16 -13.47 4.19 -6.25
N GLY A 17 -13.38 4.73 -5.03
CA GLY A 17 -14.37 4.57 -3.97
C GLY A 17 -15.38 5.72 -4.00
N ASN A 18 -16.64 5.40 -3.67
CA ASN A 18 -17.72 6.38 -3.44
C ASN A 18 -17.89 7.47 -4.53
N PRO A 19 -17.92 7.12 -5.84
CA PRO A 19 -18.09 8.13 -6.88
C PRO A 19 -19.49 8.77 -6.82
N THR A 20 -19.51 10.10 -6.79
CA THR A 20 -20.69 10.93 -6.98
C THR A 20 -20.53 11.76 -8.25
N SER A 21 -21.55 12.55 -8.62
CA SER A 21 -21.44 13.53 -9.70
C SER A 21 -20.42 14.65 -9.43
N SER A 22 -19.91 14.78 -8.20
CA SER A 22 -19.03 15.88 -7.78
C SER A 22 -17.77 15.45 -7.03
N SER A 23 -17.64 14.18 -6.66
CA SER A 23 -16.52 13.69 -5.85
C SER A 23 -16.23 12.22 -6.14
N ALA A 24 -14.99 11.81 -5.93
CA ALA A 24 -14.55 10.42 -5.94
C ALA A 24 -13.36 10.30 -4.99
N SER A 25 -13.23 9.17 -4.32
CA SER A 25 -12.05 8.85 -3.50
C SER A 25 -11.15 7.89 -4.27
N MET A 26 -9.84 8.07 -4.17
CA MET A 26 -8.82 7.24 -4.80
C MET A 26 -7.68 7.01 -3.82
N ILE A 27 -7.11 5.81 -3.86
CA ILE A 27 -5.94 5.45 -3.04
C ILE A 27 -4.77 5.10 -3.94
N PHE A 28 -3.61 5.65 -3.60
CA PHE A 28 -2.38 5.48 -4.35
C PHE A 28 -1.40 4.68 -3.51
N GLN A 29 -1.04 3.49 -3.99
CA GLN A 29 -0.12 2.58 -3.30
C GLN A 29 1.35 2.97 -3.48
N LYS A 30 1.65 3.91 -4.38
CA LYS A 30 3.01 4.41 -4.62
C LYS A 30 3.02 5.85 -5.12
N PRO A 31 4.10 6.60 -4.87
CA PRO A 31 4.36 7.87 -5.54
C PRO A 31 4.32 7.72 -7.07
N GLY A 32 3.78 8.72 -7.75
CA GLY A 32 3.69 8.69 -9.20
C GLY A 32 2.74 9.71 -9.79
N HIS A 33 2.61 9.61 -11.11
CA HIS A 33 1.77 10.46 -11.94
C HIS A 33 0.67 9.61 -12.57
N TYR A 34 -0.57 9.92 -12.24
CA TYR A 34 -1.73 9.09 -12.56
C TYR A 34 -2.69 9.88 -13.46
N PRO A 35 -2.74 9.60 -14.77
CA PRO A 35 -3.70 10.24 -15.66
C PRO A 35 -5.11 9.71 -15.39
N LEU A 36 -6.00 10.61 -14.99
CA LEU A 36 -7.44 10.39 -14.85
C LEU A 36 -8.15 10.89 -16.11
N ILE A 37 -8.89 10.01 -16.78
CA ILE A 37 -9.78 10.39 -17.88
C ILE A 37 -11.17 10.57 -17.32
N ILE A 38 -11.72 11.77 -17.47
CA ILE A 38 -13.07 12.12 -17.04
C ILE A 38 -13.93 12.26 -18.30
N THR A 39 -14.98 11.45 -18.39
CA THR A 39 -15.96 11.51 -19.48
C THR A 39 -17.26 12.12 -18.96
N ALA A 40 -17.71 13.19 -19.58
CA ALA A 40 -19.03 13.76 -19.34
C ALA A 40 -19.96 13.40 -20.50
N THR A 41 -21.14 12.85 -20.20
CA THR A 41 -22.16 12.44 -21.16
C THR A 41 -23.42 13.28 -20.96
N ASP A 42 -23.95 13.87 -22.03
CA ASP A 42 -25.24 14.56 -21.98
C ASP A 42 -26.43 13.61 -22.17
N GLN A 43 -27.66 14.10 -21.95
CA GLN A 43 -28.89 13.31 -22.06
C GLN A 43 -29.16 12.75 -23.48
N ASN A 44 -28.48 13.26 -24.51
CA ASN A 44 -28.57 12.76 -25.88
C ASN A 44 -27.47 11.73 -26.19
N GLY A 45 -26.66 11.35 -25.20
CA GLY A 45 -25.54 10.42 -25.35
C GLY A 45 -24.29 11.03 -25.96
N LYS A 46 -24.19 12.36 -26.09
CA LYS A 46 -22.98 13.02 -26.58
C LYS A 46 -21.95 13.09 -25.46
N THR A 47 -20.72 12.68 -25.75
CA THR A 47 -19.62 12.65 -24.76
C THR A 47 -18.56 13.70 -25.03
N THR A 48 -17.93 14.19 -23.96
CA THR A 48 -16.68 14.97 -23.97
C THR A 48 -15.73 14.35 -22.95
N GLN A 49 -14.44 14.29 -23.28
CA GLN A 49 -13.41 13.77 -22.39
C GLN A 49 -12.38 14.84 -22.04
N VAL A 50 -11.92 14.84 -20.80
CA VAL A 50 -10.76 15.59 -20.35
C VAL A 50 -9.80 14.65 -19.62
N VAL A 51 -8.50 14.94 -19.73
CA VAL A 51 -7.46 14.23 -18.98
C VAL A 51 -6.91 15.18 -17.91
N ARG A 52 -6.74 14.66 -16.70
CA ARG A 52 -6.14 15.34 -15.56
C ARG A 52 -5.11 14.42 -14.93
N GLU A 53 -3.92 14.93 -14.67
CA GLU A 53 -2.89 14.19 -13.93
C GLU A 53 -3.07 14.43 -12.44
N ILE A 54 -3.13 13.35 -11.66
CA ILE A 54 -3.04 13.34 -10.20
C ILE A 54 -1.62 12.94 -9.83
N VAL A 55 -1.04 13.63 -8.87
CA VAL A 55 0.31 13.35 -8.37
C VAL A 55 0.20 12.81 -6.95
N ALA A 56 0.67 11.58 -6.74
CA ALA A 56 0.92 11.05 -5.41
C ALA A 56 2.41 11.13 -5.12
N TYR A 57 2.79 11.49 -3.91
CA TYR A 57 4.18 11.69 -3.51
C TYR A 57 4.40 11.25 -2.07
N ALA A 58 5.63 10.88 -1.75
CA ALA A 58 6.04 10.66 -0.36
C ALA A 58 6.30 12.01 0.32
N ASP A 59 6.11 12.11 1.63
CA ASP A 59 6.34 13.34 2.40
C ASP A 59 7.76 13.90 2.20
N SER A 60 8.76 13.01 2.12
CA SER A 60 10.15 13.38 1.85
C SER A 60 10.34 14.06 0.48
N GLY A 61 9.39 13.91 -0.44
CA GLY A 61 9.36 14.54 -1.75
C GLY A 61 8.90 16.01 -1.73
N TRP A 62 8.21 16.46 -0.69
CA TRP A 62 7.50 17.75 -0.66
C TRP A 62 8.19 18.78 0.25
N ASP A 63 8.39 19.99 -0.26
CA ASP A 63 8.77 21.15 0.55
C ASP A 63 7.87 22.34 0.19
N PRO A 64 6.98 22.79 1.10
CA PRO A 64 6.08 23.92 0.87
C PRO A 64 6.71 25.29 1.19
N PHE A 65 7.97 25.33 1.60
CA PHE A 65 8.67 26.56 2.01
C PHE A 65 7.91 27.43 3.03
N ASN A 66 7.17 26.79 3.95
CA ASN A 66 6.42 27.45 5.02
C ASN A 66 7.15 27.47 6.38
N GLN A 67 8.38 26.98 6.39
CA GLN A 67 9.29 26.92 7.52
C GLN A 67 10.21 28.15 7.60
N GLU A 68 10.75 28.44 8.79
CA GLU A 68 11.69 29.56 9.02
C GLU A 68 13.14 29.23 8.59
N ILE A 69 13.47 27.95 8.45
CA ILE A 69 14.83 27.47 8.15
C ILE A 69 14.78 26.45 7.02
N LEU A 70 15.74 26.51 6.10
CA LEU A 70 15.86 25.55 5.01
C LEU A 70 16.06 24.13 5.56
N GLN A 71 15.30 23.16 5.07
CA GLN A 71 15.38 21.78 5.51
C GLN A 71 16.73 21.14 5.12
N ASP A 72 17.23 20.20 5.92
CA ASP A 72 18.54 19.52 5.72
C ASP A 72 18.65 18.74 4.39
N LEU A 73 17.53 18.53 3.71
CA LEU A 73 17.47 17.90 2.38
C LEU A 73 17.94 18.81 1.23
N TRP A 74 18.22 20.09 1.51
CA TRP A 74 18.73 21.04 0.53
C TRP A 74 20.21 21.33 0.70
N THR A 75 20.92 21.37 -0.42
CA THR A 75 22.27 21.94 -0.51
C THR A 75 22.20 23.29 -1.20
N THR A 76 22.80 24.31 -0.59
CA THR A 76 22.88 25.66 -1.17
C THR A 76 24.24 25.87 -1.82
N GLU A 77 24.27 26.44 -3.02
CA GLU A 77 25.51 26.87 -3.69
C GLU A 77 25.34 28.30 -4.20
N ASP A 78 26.35 29.14 -3.93
CA ASP A 78 26.34 30.58 -4.22
C ASP A 78 25.16 31.34 -3.57
N LEU A 79 24.69 30.85 -2.41
CA LEU A 79 23.59 31.43 -1.64
C LEU A 79 24.01 31.72 -0.18
N ILE A 80 23.51 32.82 0.38
CA ILE A 80 23.69 33.31 1.75
C ILE A 80 22.32 33.60 2.34
N LEU A 81 22.00 33.01 3.51
CA LEU A 81 20.71 33.20 4.19
C LEU A 81 20.55 34.64 4.71
N LYS A 82 19.34 35.19 4.59
CA LYS A 82 18.96 36.44 5.26
C LYS A 82 18.57 36.17 6.72
N ASP A 83 19.54 36.23 7.63
CA ASP A 83 19.33 36.03 9.08
C ASP A 83 19.27 37.36 9.89
N GLY A 84 19.26 38.50 9.19
CA GLY A 84 19.27 39.83 9.81
C GLY A 84 20.66 40.32 10.26
N THR A 85 21.73 39.53 10.09
CA THR A 85 23.08 39.87 10.57
C THR A 85 24.15 39.95 9.47
N THR A 86 23.93 39.35 8.29
CA THR A 86 24.95 39.29 7.23
C THR A 86 24.46 39.72 5.84
N PRO A 87 24.77 40.96 5.39
CA PRO A 87 24.63 41.37 3.99
C PRO A 87 25.87 41.00 3.14
N PRO A 88 25.71 40.62 1.85
CA PRO A 88 24.45 40.48 1.12
C PRO A 88 23.80 39.12 1.39
N SER A 89 22.46 39.12 1.54
CA SER A 89 21.66 37.90 1.66
C SER A 89 20.95 37.59 0.35
N SER A 90 20.98 36.35 -0.10
CA SER A 90 20.46 35.94 -1.40
C SER A 90 19.23 35.04 -1.34
N TYR A 91 18.78 34.61 -0.15
CA TYR A 91 17.47 33.99 0.02
C TYR A 91 16.82 34.23 1.40
N SER A 92 15.49 34.08 1.49
CA SER A 92 14.71 34.30 2.71
C SER A 92 13.33 33.60 2.66
N PHE A 93 12.84 33.13 3.82
CA PHE A 93 11.48 32.62 4.02
C PHE A 93 10.51 33.65 4.62
N ASP A 94 11.04 34.74 5.16
CA ASP A 94 10.25 35.71 5.95
C ASP A 94 9.64 36.84 5.11
N GLU A 95 10.06 36.97 3.85
CA GLU A 95 9.64 38.11 3.05
C GLU A 95 8.22 37.98 2.51
N THR A 96 7.86 36.77 2.10
CA THR A 96 6.51 36.42 1.69
C THR A 96 6.16 35.12 2.40
N PRO A 97 5.14 35.10 3.28
CA PRO A 97 4.76 33.89 4.00
C PRO A 97 4.49 32.71 3.05
N ASN A 98 4.98 31.53 3.43
CA ASN A 98 4.85 30.28 2.66
C ASN A 98 5.52 30.33 1.28
N ARG A 99 6.61 31.09 1.14
CA ARG A 99 7.40 31.16 -0.08
C ARG A 99 8.87 31.30 0.24
N LEU A 100 9.69 30.74 -0.63
CA LEU A 100 11.11 30.97 -0.66
C LEU A 100 11.42 32.11 -1.63
N ALA A 101 11.91 33.24 -1.11
CA ALA A 101 12.41 34.34 -1.94
C ALA A 101 13.90 34.15 -2.25
N VAL A 102 14.29 34.27 -3.52
CA VAL A 102 15.67 34.31 -3.99
C VAL A 102 15.97 35.69 -4.58
N LYS A 103 17.11 36.26 -4.17
CA LYS A 103 17.52 37.63 -4.51
C LYS A 103 18.91 37.66 -5.11
N LEU A 104 19.02 38.35 -6.24
CA LEU A 104 20.30 38.75 -6.82
C LEU A 104 20.49 40.24 -6.60
N GLU A 105 21.68 40.60 -6.11
CA GLU A 105 22.15 41.98 -6.08
C GLU A 105 22.54 42.43 -7.49
N THR A 106 22.55 43.74 -7.74
CA THR A 106 22.81 44.31 -9.07
C THR A 106 24.17 43.93 -9.67
N ASN A 107 25.19 43.68 -8.85
CA ASN A 107 26.55 43.45 -9.33
C ASN A 107 27.22 42.38 -8.45
N PRO A 108 27.94 41.39 -9.03
CA PRO A 108 28.15 41.11 -10.45
C PRO A 108 27.00 40.35 -11.13
N ALA A 109 27.02 40.34 -12.47
CA ALA A 109 26.18 39.43 -13.26
C ALA A 109 26.40 37.97 -12.81
N LYS A 110 25.33 37.20 -12.86
CA LYS A 110 25.27 35.81 -12.40
C LYS A 110 24.85 34.89 -13.57
N PRO A 111 25.69 34.72 -14.60
CA PRO A 111 25.29 34.02 -15.82
C PRO A 111 25.04 32.53 -15.56
N LEU A 112 24.09 31.96 -16.31
CA LEU A 112 23.83 30.53 -16.30
C LEU A 112 24.91 29.80 -17.11
N THR A 113 25.92 29.26 -16.43
CA THR A 113 27.00 28.47 -17.03
C THR A 113 27.09 27.07 -16.42
N LEU A 114 27.64 26.13 -17.19
CA LEU A 114 27.97 24.79 -16.69
C LEU A 114 29.35 24.76 -16.02
N ASN A 115 30.33 25.47 -16.60
CA ASN A 115 31.69 25.53 -16.08
C ASN A 115 31.81 26.68 -15.08
N SER A 116 32.30 26.37 -13.88
CA SER A 116 32.48 27.32 -12.77
C SER A 116 31.26 28.23 -12.55
N PRO A 117 30.06 27.64 -12.33
CA PRO A 117 28.85 28.42 -12.08
C PRO A 117 29.01 29.29 -10.83
N ASN A 118 28.50 30.52 -10.88
CA ASN A 118 28.51 31.45 -9.76
C ASN A 118 27.12 32.05 -9.46
N HIS A 119 26.09 31.52 -10.12
CA HIS A 119 24.69 31.91 -9.94
C HIS A 119 24.06 31.11 -8.79
N PRO A 120 23.19 31.76 -8.01
CA PRO A 120 22.44 31.11 -6.95
C PRO A 120 21.66 29.88 -7.38
N ARG A 121 21.81 28.82 -6.60
CA ARG A 121 21.12 27.55 -6.82
C ARG A 121 20.94 26.77 -5.52
N MET A 122 19.80 26.12 -5.39
CA MET A 122 19.54 25.14 -4.33
C MET A 122 19.22 23.80 -4.94
N TRP A 123 19.75 22.75 -4.33
CA TRP A 123 19.72 21.41 -4.87
C TRP A 123 19.12 20.42 -3.90
N ARG A 124 18.46 19.43 -4.50
CA ARG A 124 18.12 18.15 -3.92
C ARG A 124 18.73 17.06 -4.79
N ASN A 125 19.14 15.96 -4.17
CA ASN A 125 19.55 14.78 -4.92
C ASN A 125 18.38 14.23 -5.75
N THR A 126 18.65 13.79 -6.96
CA THR A 126 17.63 13.15 -7.81
C THR A 126 17.62 11.64 -7.65
N PRO A 127 16.45 11.00 -7.72
CA PRO A 127 16.36 9.55 -7.88
C PRO A 127 17.08 9.03 -9.13
N ALA A 128 17.45 7.75 -9.09
CA ALA A 128 18.10 7.09 -10.23
C ALA A 128 17.13 6.79 -11.39
N GLY A 129 15.86 6.52 -11.08
CA GLY A 129 14.87 6.03 -12.04
C GLY A 129 14.03 7.13 -12.71
N ILE A 130 12.72 6.91 -12.72
CA ILE A 130 11.75 7.84 -13.31
C ILE A 130 11.26 8.76 -12.21
N TRP A 131 11.42 10.06 -12.40
CA TRP A 131 11.04 11.05 -11.41
C TRP A 131 10.65 12.37 -12.07
N SER A 132 9.98 13.23 -11.31
CA SER A 132 9.78 14.63 -11.71
C SER A 132 10.16 15.60 -10.60
N PHE A 133 10.63 16.79 -10.98
CA PHE A 133 10.85 17.93 -10.09
C PHE A 133 9.95 19.06 -10.56
N THR A 134 9.07 19.54 -9.67
CA THR A 134 8.08 20.57 -9.94
C THR A 134 8.25 21.73 -8.96
N SER A 135 8.01 22.95 -9.43
CA SER A 135 7.93 24.14 -8.59
C SER A 135 7.04 25.20 -9.25
N GLU A 136 6.34 25.98 -8.44
CA GLU A 136 5.71 27.23 -8.86
C GLU A 136 6.66 28.42 -8.68
N VAL A 137 6.95 29.11 -9.79
CA VAL A 137 7.90 30.23 -9.88
C VAL A 137 7.12 31.52 -10.06
N THR A 138 7.40 32.53 -9.24
CA THR A 138 6.73 33.84 -9.25
C THR A 138 7.74 34.96 -9.38
N LEU A 139 7.49 35.90 -10.29
CA LEU A 139 8.22 37.18 -10.34
C LEU A 139 7.53 38.19 -9.41
N SER A 140 8.19 38.56 -8.30
CA SER A 140 7.62 39.46 -7.28
C SER A 140 7.31 40.88 -7.77
N SER A 141 7.81 41.26 -8.95
CA SER A 141 7.53 42.52 -9.63
C SER A 141 7.65 42.36 -11.13
N VAL A 142 7.10 43.30 -11.92
CA VAL A 142 7.38 43.36 -13.37
C VAL A 142 8.88 43.62 -13.54
N GLN A 143 9.61 42.56 -13.85
CA GLN A 143 11.05 42.59 -14.13
C GLN A 143 11.21 42.26 -15.61
N GLN A 144 12.02 43.05 -16.32
CA GLN A 144 12.28 42.86 -17.74
C GLN A 144 13.77 42.86 -18.02
N GLY A 145 14.19 42.00 -18.96
CA GLY A 145 15.53 41.95 -19.53
C GLY A 145 16.51 40.98 -18.83
N ASP A 146 17.44 40.44 -19.60
CA ASP A 146 18.67 39.69 -19.29
C ASP A 146 18.69 38.76 -18.05
N PHE A 147 17.56 38.18 -17.65
CA PHE A 147 17.47 37.26 -16.52
C PHE A 147 16.82 35.95 -16.94
N TYR A 148 17.17 34.88 -16.21
CA TYR A 148 16.52 33.58 -16.35
C TYR A 148 16.46 32.86 -15.02
N THR A 149 15.28 32.35 -14.67
CA THR A 149 15.01 31.69 -13.38
C THR A 149 13.99 30.59 -13.53
N GLY A 150 14.01 29.62 -12.63
CA GLY A 150 13.05 28.54 -12.57
C GLY A 150 13.70 27.31 -11.96
N ILE A 151 13.44 26.15 -12.58
CA ILE A 151 13.98 24.87 -12.11
C ILE A 151 15.12 24.37 -13.00
N ILE A 152 16.02 23.60 -12.38
CA ILE A 152 17.30 23.19 -12.96
C ILE A 152 17.61 21.74 -12.60
N VAL A 153 18.27 21.02 -13.51
CA VAL A 153 18.74 19.65 -13.31
C VAL A 153 20.15 19.50 -13.89
N ASP A 154 21.05 18.93 -13.09
CA ASP A 154 22.39 18.55 -13.50
C ASP A 154 22.53 17.03 -13.62
N GLY A 155 23.37 16.61 -14.57
CA GLY A 155 23.65 15.21 -14.80
C GLY A 155 24.60 14.96 -15.96
N GLU A 156 24.50 13.78 -16.55
CA GLU A 156 25.25 13.38 -17.72
C GLU A 156 24.34 12.90 -18.84
N GLN A 157 24.67 13.25 -20.08
CA GLN A 157 24.06 12.66 -21.27
C GLN A 157 25.13 11.96 -22.08
N ASN A 158 24.99 10.66 -22.27
CA ASN A 158 25.97 9.81 -22.95
C ASN A 158 27.40 9.98 -22.37
N GLY A 159 27.53 10.11 -21.04
CA GLY A 159 28.80 10.27 -20.32
C GLY A 159 29.44 11.66 -20.40
N SER A 160 28.70 12.67 -20.87
CA SER A 160 29.15 14.08 -20.88
C SER A 160 28.26 14.95 -19.99
N PRO A 161 28.82 15.89 -19.20
CA PRO A 161 28.04 16.79 -18.36
C PRO A 161 27.00 17.57 -19.13
N VAL A 162 25.79 17.64 -18.59
CA VAL A 162 24.66 18.36 -19.16
C VAL A 162 23.83 18.99 -18.06
N ARG A 163 23.22 20.13 -18.38
CA ARG A 163 22.25 20.83 -17.53
C ARG A 163 20.98 21.10 -18.31
N PHE A 164 19.84 20.89 -17.68
CA PHE A 164 18.52 21.19 -18.23
C PHE A 164 17.82 22.20 -17.33
N THR A 165 17.15 23.18 -17.94
CA THR A 165 16.42 24.22 -17.21
C THR A 165 15.11 24.54 -17.89
N VAL A 166 14.10 24.86 -17.08
CA VAL A 166 12.83 25.44 -17.56
C VAL A 166 12.35 26.50 -16.60
N GLY A 167 11.87 27.61 -17.13
CA GLY A 167 11.37 28.71 -16.32
C GLY A 167 11.21 30.01 -17.10
N MET A 168 11.09 31.11 -16.36
CA MET A 168 10.78 32.44 -16.88
C MET A 168 12.07 33.18 -17.27
N GLU A 169 12.06 33.80 -18.46
CA GLU A 169 13.17 34.56 -19.02
C GLU A 169 12.69 35.93 -19.48
N ASP A 170 13.50 36.96 -19.27
CA ASP A 170 13.30 38.35 -19.72
C ASP A 170 11.99 39.03 -19.29
N GLY A 171 11.14 38.34 -18.53
CA GLY A 171 9.82 38.79 -18.04
C GLY A 171 8.68 38.58 -19.02
N ASP A 172 8.94 38.08 -20.23
CA ASP A 172 7.96 37.92 -21.30
C ASP A 172 8.01 36.55 -22.00
N LEU A 173 8.85 35.63 -21.49
CA LEU A 173 9.07 34.31 -22.08
C LEU A 173 9.07 33.22 -21.02
N LEU A 174 8.53 32.06 -21.40
CA LEU A 174 8.83 30.79 -20.76
C LEU A 174 9.77 30.02 -21.68
N ARG A 175 10.92 29.58 -21.15
CA ARG A 175 11.97 28.93 -21.94
C ARG A 175 12.42 27.62 -21.33
N ALA A 176 12.76 26.67 -22.20
CA ALA A 176 13.44 25.42 -21.87
C ALA A 176 14.82 25.41 -22.54
N LYS A 177 15.89 25.18 -21.76
CA LYS A 177 17.27 25.18 -22.28
C LYS A 177 18.01 23.89 -21.90
N LYS A 178 18.92 23.49 -22.78
CA LYS A 178 19.97 22.50 -22.55
C LYS A 178 21.31 23.20 -22.58
N ILE A 179 22.11 23.04 -21.55
CA ILE A 179 23.46 23.61 -21.45
C ILE A 179 24.46 22.46 -21.41
N THR A 180 25.48 22.56 -22.25
CA THR A 180 26.61 21.63 -22.33
C THR A 180 27.91 22.42 -22.25
N THR A 181 29.04 21.72 -22.16
CA THR A 181 30.37 22.36 -22.29
C THR A 181 30.58 23.07 -23.63
N SER A 182 29.84 22.69 -24.67
CA SER A 182 29.88 23.31 -26.00
C SER A 182 28.97 24.54 -26.16
N GLY A 183 28.10 24.81 -25.19
CA GLY A 183 27.18 25.95 -25.19
C GLY A 183 25.74 25.58 -24.87
N THR A 184 24.85 26.56 -25.07
CA THR A 184 23.43 26.50 -24.73
C THR A 184 22.57 26.29 -25.98
N THR A 185 21.64 25.35 -25.90
CA THR A 185 20.60 25.08 -26.90
C THR A 185 19.23 25.40 -26.31
N ILE A 186 18.43 26.20 -27.02
CA ILE A 186 17.02 26.41 -26.67
C ILE A 186 16.23 25.20 -27.16
N LEU A 187 15.60 24.47 -26.25
CA LEU A 187 14.76 23.31 -26.55
C LEU A 187 13.33 23.71 -26.89
N GLY A 188 12.86 24.83 -26.35
CA GLY A 188 11.57 25.43 -26.68
C GLY A 188 11.34 26.75 -25.97
N SER A 189 10.45 27.56 -26.53
CA SER A 189 10.14 28.90 -26.03
C SER A 189 8.71 29.28 -26.41
N ILE A 190 8.00 29.92 -25.49
CA ILE A 190 6.68 30.55 -25.73
C ILE A 190 6.66 31.94 -25.12
N SER A 191 5.80 32.83 -25.63
CA SER A 191 5.49 34.09 -24.94
C SER A 191 4.77 33.80 -23.63
N TRP A 192 5.17 34.50 -22.58
CA TRP A 192 4.63 34.32 -21.23
C TRP A 192 4.66 35.64 -20.48
N THR A 193 3.49 36.27 -20.32
CA THR A 193 3.35 37.57 -19.65
C THR A 193 2.73 37.47 -18.26
N GLU A 194 2.44 36.24 -17.80
CA GLU A 194 1.93 36.00 -16.46
C GLU A 194 3.06 36.12 -15.44
N LYS A 195 2.74 36.60 -14.24
CA LYS A 195 3.71 36.73 -13.13
C LYS A 195 4.16 35.39 -12.55
N ASP A 196 3.34 34.35 -12.70
CA ASP A 196 3.54 33.04 -12.11
C ASP A 196 3.64 31.99 -13.22
N ALA A 197 4.42 30.93 -12.99
CA ALA A 197 4.50 29.77 -13.86
C ALA A 197 4.77 28.51 -13.04
N VAL A 198 3.96 27.47 -13.25
CA VAL A 198 4.24 26.14 -12.68
C VAL A 198 4.95 25.30 -13.72
N VAL A 199 6.18 24.91 -13.39
CA VAL A 199 7.09 24.23 -14.32
C VAL A 199 7.54 22.90 -13.74
N ARG A 200 7.86 21.96 -14.64
CA ARG A 200 8.29 20.62 -14.28
C ARG A 200 9.39 20.11 -15.19
N ILE A 201 10.37 19.44 -14.63
CA ILE A 201 11.31 18.59 -15.36
C ILE A 201 10.93 17.14 -15.06
N PHE A 202 10.64 16.36 -16.09
CA PHE A 202 10.22 14.98 -15.99
C PHE A 202 11.27 14.06 -16.60
N LYS A 203 11.95 13.27 -15.76
CA LYS A 203 12.94 12.28 -16.17
C LYS A 203 12.26 10.96 -16.50
N LYS A 204 12.45 10.48 -17.74
CA LYS A 204 11.93 9.19 -18.22
C LYS A 204 13.05 8.16 -18.29
N THR A 205 12.72 6.90 -18.57
CA THR A 205 13.70 5.83 -18.85
C THR A 205 14.71 6.27 -19.91
N THR A 206 14.23 6.92 -20.97
CA THR A 206 15.06 7.54 -22.00
C THR A 206 14.66 8.99 -22.18
N GLY A 207 15.59 9.90 -21.89
CA GLY A 207 15.39 11.32 -22.04
C GLY A 207 14.67 12.04 -20.89
N ILE A 208 14.48 13.33 -21.09
CA ILE A 208 13.82 14.28 -20.18
C ILE A 208 12.83 15.12 -20.97
N ASP A 209 11.66 15.39 -20.39
CA ASP A 209 10.72 16.40 -20.85
C ASP A 209 10.77 17.62 -19.92
N LEU A 210 10.72 18.81 -20.50
CA LEU A 210 10.62 20.09 -19.79
C LEU A 210 9.24 20.68 -20.07
N GLN A 211 8.46 20.89 -19.02
CA GLN A 211 7.01 21.07 -19.11
C GLN A 211 6.54 22.26 -18.28
N TYR A 212 5.35 22.73 -18.62
CA TYR A 212 4.63 23.77 -17.89
C TYR A 212 3.16 23.40 -17.77
N ARG A 213 2.53 23.88 -16.69
CA ARG A 213 1.14 23.60 -16.39
C ARG A 213 0.24 24.68 -16.99
N THR A 214 -0.77 24.29 -17.75
CA THR A 214 -1.76 25.21 -18.34
C THR A 214 -3.04 25.29 -17.51
N GLU A 215 -3.42 24.18 -16.89
CA GLU A 215 -4.55 24.04 -15.96
C GLU A 215 -4.15 23.04 -14.87
N PRO A 216 -4.82 23.00 -13.71
CA PRO A 216 -4.59 21.95 -12.71
C PRO A 216 -4.61 20.56 -13.35
N GLY A 217 -3.53 19.80 -13.20
CA GLY A 217 -3.37 18.47 -13.79
C GLY A 217 -3.16 18.41 -15.32
N VAL A 218 -3.02 19.54 -16.02
CA VAL A 218 -2.77 19.58 -17.47
C VAL A 218 -1.38 20.14 -17.75
N TRP A 219 -0.54 19.31 -18.35
CA TRP A 219 0.86 19.61 -18.62
C TRP A 219 1.14 19.64 -20.12
N GLU A 220 1.80 20.69 -20.57
CA GLU A 220 2.28 20.84 -21.93
C GLU A 220 3.81 20.71 -21.97
N THR A 221 4.33 20.11 -23.05
CA THR A 221 5.78 19.97 -23.21
C THR A 221 6.36 21.16 -23.95
N LEU A 222 7.20 21.93 -23.26
CA LEU A 222 7.93 23.04 -23.86
C LEU A 222 9.18 22.56 -24.60
N GLY A 223 9.92 21.60 -24.04
CA GLY A 223 11.15 21.08 -24.63
C GLY A 223 11.39 19.61 -24.30
N ARG A 224 12.19 18.92 -25.13
CA ARG A 224 12.56 17.52 -24.93
C ARG A 224 14.04 17.30 -25.21
N ALA A 225 14.64 16.37 -24.46
CA ALA A 225 15.96 15.83 -24.75
C ALA A 225 15.90 14.30 -24.71
N SER A 226 16.37 13.64 -25.78
CA SER A 226 16.39 12.17 -25.89
C SER A 226 17.78 11.60 -25.60
N GLY A 227 17.86 10.30 -25.32
CA GLY A 227 19.12 9.57 -25.09
C GLY A 227 19.27 9.06 -23.67
N ASN A 228 20.43 8.47 -23.37
CA ASN A 228 20.75 8.01 -22.02
C ASN A 228 21.17 9.23 -21.17
N ILE A 229 20.31 9.58 -20.23
CA ILE A 229 20.53 10.71 -19.32
C ILE A 229 20.50 10.14 -17.90
N THR A 230 21.55 10.42 -17.15
CA THR A 230 21.59 10.25 -15.69
C THR A 230 21.55 11.63 -15.06
N THR A 231 21.02 11.72 -13.84
CA THR A 231 20.89 12.98 -13.12
C THR A 231 21.46 12.80 -11.72
N SER A 232 22.09 13.85 -11.19
CA SER A 232 22.62 13.86 -9.84
C SER A 232 21.77 14.72 -8.91
N GLN A 233 21.31 15.87 -9.41
CA GLN A 233 20.61 16.87 -8.61
C GLN A 233 19.60 17.67 -9.43
N ALA A 234 18.54 18.08 -8.76
CA ALA A 234 17.47 18.92 -9.27
C ALA A 234 17.20 20.03 -8.26
N GLY A 235 16.70 21.16 -8.75
CA GLY A 235 16.66 22.34 -7.90
C GLY A 235 16.04 23.55 -8.54
N ILE A 236 16.26 24.68 -7.88
CA ILE A 236 15.81 26.00 -8.28
C ILE A 236 17.03 26.91 -8.48
N PHE A 237 16.91 27.87 -9.40
CA PHE A 237 18.01 28.77 -9.72
C PHE A 237 17.52 30.16 -10.11
N ALA A 238 18.41 31.14 -9.98
CA ALA A 238 18.23 32.49 -10.49
C ALA A 238 19.53 32.96 -11.15
N SER A 239 19.44 33.52 -12.36
CA SER A 239 20.59 33.94 -13.16
C SER A 239 20.35 35.25 -13.88
N THR A 240 21.43 36.00 -14.13
CA THR A 240 21.43 37.26 -14.87
C THR A 240 22.63 37.31 -15.82
N ASP A 241 22.38 37.61 -17.09
CA ASP A 241 23.43 37.72 -18.11
C ASP A 241 24.17 39.06 -18.02
N THR A 242 23.49 40.11 -17.53
CA THR A 242 24.06 41.42 -17.24
C THR A 242 23.88 41.80 -15.77
N PRO A 243 24.68 42.74 -15.23
CA PRO A 243 24.52 43.18 -13.83
C PRO A 243 23.15 43.83 -13.61
N GLN A 244 22.26 43.13 -12.93
CA GLN A 244 20.93 43.61 -12.55
C GLN A 244 20.41 42.93 -11.29
N ALA A 245 19.52 43.62 -10.56
CA ALA A 245 18.84 43.03 -9.42
C ALA A 245 17.69 42.15 -9.93
N LEU A 246 17.52 40.98 -9.32
CA LEU A 246 16.46 40.03 -9.65
C LEU A 246 15.84 39.55 -8.33
N ARG A 247 14.51 39.50 -8.30
CA ARG A 247 13.76 38.94 -7.17
C ARG A 247 12.74 37.94 -7.69
N VAL A 248 12.86 36.71 -7.21
CA VAL A 248 12.03 35.57 -7.62
C VAL A 248 11.55 34.87 -6.36
N GLU A 249 10.33 34.36 -6.39
CA GLU A 249 9.73 33.59 -5.32
C GLU A 249 9.35 32.20 -5.83
N PHE A 250 9.51 31.20 -4.96
CA PHE A 250 9.13 29.81 -5.21
C PHE A 250 8.14 29.39 -4.11
N ASP A 251 6.99 28.87 -4.52
CA ASP A 251 5.92 28.53 -3.56
C ASP A 251 6.13 27.13 -2.99
N ASP A 252 6.69 26.23 -3.80
CA ASP A 252 6.94 24.86 -3.40
C ASP A 252 8.10 24.23 -4.19
N ALA A 253 8.53 23.06 -3.73
CA ALA A 253 9.35 22.15 -4.49
C ALA A 253 8.89 20.71 -4.25
N LEU A 254 8.55 20.02 -5.33
CA LEU A 254 8.05 18.65 -5.29
C LEU A 254 8.93 17.72 -6.13
N ILE A 255 9.56 16.74 -5.49
CA ILE A 255 10.14 15.56 -6.13
C ILE A 255 9.17 14.40 -6.03
N VAL A 256 8.81 13.84 -7.19
CA VAL A 256 8.03 12.60 -7.27
C VAL A 256 8.95 11.53 -7.81
N ASP A 257 9.27 10.53 -7.00
CA ASP A 257 10.02 9.35 -7.44
C ASP A 257 9.07 8.19 -7.73
N SER A 258 8.69 8.05 -9.00
CA SER A 258 7.84 6.94 -9.45
C SER A 258 8.56 5.59 -9.56
N SER A 259 9.87 5.58 -9.30
CA SER A 259 10.68 4.37 -9.23
C SER A 259 10.88 3.85 -7.81
N ILE A 260 10.31 4.49 -6.79
CA ILE A 260 10.25 3.93 -5.44
C ILE A 260 9.49 2.61 -5.51
N SER A 261 10.25 1.53 -5.33
CA SER A 261 9.76 0.18 -5.12
C SER A 261 10.75 -0.49 -4.17
N SER A 262 10.24 -1.13 -3.13
CA SER A 262 11.02 -2.03 -2.30
C SER A 262 10.28 -3.37 -2.22
N PRO A 263 10.99 -4.50 -2.04
CA PRO A 263 10.32 -5.79 -1.87
C PRO A 263 9.25 -5.76 -0.77
N THR A 264 9.48 -5.02 0.30
CA THR A 264 8.53 -4.82 1.40
C THR A 264 7.34 -3.97 1.00
N LEU A 265 7.55 -2.85 0.29
CA LEU A 265 6.44 -2.03 -0.23
C LEU A 265 5.53 -2.85 -1.15
N ASP A 266 6.13 -3.66 -2.02
CA ASP A 266 5.38 -4.43 -3.01
C ASP A 266 4.67 -5.65 -2.41
N ASN A 267 5.22 -6.29 -1.36
CA ASN A 267 4.80 -7.64 -0.95
C ASN A 267 4.51 -7.83 0.55
N LEU A 268 4.77 -6.85 1.43
CA LEU A 268 4.41 -6.96 2.84
C LEU A 268 2.98 -6.47 3.03
N ARG A 269 2.09 -7.30 3.55
CA ARG A 269 0.69 -6.94 3.78
C ARG A 269 0.23 -7.24 5.20
N ILE A 270 -0.52 -6.33 5.81
CA ILE A 270 -1.28 -6.62 7.04
C ILE A 270 -2.49 -7.47 6.65
N THR A 271 -2.74 -8.56 7.37
CA THR A 271 -3.83 -9.51 7.08
C THR A 271 -4.84 -9.64 8.21
N GLU A 272 -4.44 -9.37 9.45
CA GLU A 272 -5.29 -9.54 10.62
C GLU A 272 -4.91 -8.58 11.76
N ILE A 273 -5.91 -8.10 12.51
CA ILE A 273 -5.75 -7.24 13.69
C ILE A 273 -6.63 -7.76 14.81
N MET A 274 -6.01 -8.17 15.91
CA MET A 274 -6.70 -8.48 17.16
C MET A 274 -6.58 -7.29 18.11
N TYR A 275 -7.48 -6.32 18.00
CA TYR A 275 -7.42 -5.08 18.78
C TYR A 275 -8.17 -5.16 20.12
N HIS A 276 -9.18 -6.03 20.26
CA HIS A 276 -9.95 -6.18 21.49
C HIS A 276 -10.21 -7.67 21.85
N PRO A 277 -9.16 -8.43 22.20
CA PRO A 277 -9.28 -9.86 22.48
C PRO A 277 -10.03 -10.17 23.78
N VAL A 278 -10.75 -11.29 23.79
CA VAL A 278 -11.22 -11.91 25.04
C VAL A 278 -10.02 -12.27 25.92
N GLY A 279 -10.06 -11.85 27.19
CA GLY A 279 -8.94 -12.05 28.13
C GLY A 279 -7.97 -10.87 28.23
N GLY A 280 -8.21 -9.78 27.50
CA GLY A 280 -7.51 -8.50 27.65
C GLY A 280 -6.26 -8.34 26.78
N SER A 281 -5.65 -7.15 26.84
CA SER A 281 -4.68 -6.67 25.86
C SER A 281 -3.41 -7.50 25.69
N PHE A 282 -3.09 -8.40 26.63
CA PHE A 282 -1.96 -9.34 26.50
C PHE A 282 -2.08 -10.31 25.31
N TYR A 283 -3.25 -10.37 24.67
CA TYR A 283 -3.51 -11.24 23.52
C TYR A 283 -3.70 -10.46 22.21
N GLU A 284 -3.42 -9.16 22.21
CA GLU A 284 -3.45 -8.33 21.00
C GLU A 284 -2.29 -8.69 20.07
N PHE A 285 -2.56 -8.61 18.77
CA PHE A 285 -1.56 -8.82 17.74
C PHE A 285 -1.97 -8.14 16.43
N ILE A 286 -0.97 -7.91 15.57
CA ILE A 286 -1.14 -7.61 14.15
C ILE A 286 -0.45 -8.73 13.36
N GLU A 287 -1.14 -9.28 12.38
CA GLU A 287 -0.57 -10.25 11.44
C GLU A 287 -0.12 -9.57 10.15
N ILE A 288 1.06 -10.00 9.69
CA ILE A 288 1.65 -9.62 8.41
C ILE A 288 1.91 -10.86 7.56
N GLN A 289 1.85 -10.69 6.25
CA GLN A 289 2.12 -11.73 5.25
C GLN A 289 3.09 -11.21 4.19
N ASN A 290 3.96 -12.10 3.70
CA ASN A 290 4.63 -11.93 2.42
C ASN A 290 3.73 -12.44 1.29
N THR A 291 3.06 -11.55 0.56
CA THR A 291 2.21 -11.90 -0.59
C THR A 291 3.00 -12.14 -1.88
N GLY A 292 4.32 -11.97 -1.84
CA GLY A 292 5.21 -12.16 -2.97
C GLY A 292 5.61 -13.62 -3.21
N THR A 293 6.33 -13.85 -4.30
CA THR A 293 6.79 -15.19 -4.71
C THR A 293 8.24 -15.50 -4.31
N THR A 294 8.90 -14.60 -3.60
CA THR A 294 10.30 -14.73 -3.15
C THR A 294 10.42 -14.46 -1.65
N PRO A 295 11.44 -15.01 -0.96
CA PRO A 295 11.71 -14.65 0.43
C PRO A 295 11.84 -13.13 0.61
N LEU A 296 11.21 -12.59 1.65
CA LEU A 296 11.09 -11.17 1.93
C LEU A 296 11.74 -10.84 3.27
N ALA A 297 12.88 -10.15 3.23
CA ALA A 297 13.53 -9.62 4.42
C ALA A 297 12.81 -8.35 4.89
N LEU A 298 12.57 -8.23 6.20
CA LEU A 298 11.84 -7.12 6.80
C LEU A 298 12.74 -6.10 7.49
N ASP A 299 14.05 -6.33 7.55
CA ASP A 299 15.01 -5.48 8.26
C ASP A 299 14.85 -3.99 7.92
N GLY A 300 14.53 -3.19 8.94
CA GLY A 300 14.34 -1.74 8.81
C GLY A 300 12.93 -1.30 8.46
N ALA A 301 12.03 -2.19 8.02
CA ALA A 301 10.60 -1.86 7.97
C ALA A 301 10.10 -1.58 9.40
N SER A 302 9.09 -0.72 9.53
CA SER A 302 8.69 -0.21 10.84
C SER A 302 7.21 0.14 10.92
N PHE A 303 6.62 -0.03 12.09
CA PHE A 303 5.38 0.69 12.43
C PHE A 303 5.71 2.11 12.92
N ASP A 304 4.74 3.01 12.89
CA ASP A 304 4.91 4.41 13.26
C ASP A 304 5.36 4.62 14.73
N ASP A 305 5.61 5.90 15.08
CA ASP A 305 6.04 6.29 16.42
C ASP A 305 4.90 6.43 17.43
N THR A 306 3.68 6.05 17.04
CA THR A 306 2.51 6.14 17.92
C THR A 306 2.41 4.94 18.85
N GLN A 307 1.67 5.08 19.95
CA GLN A 307 1.35 3.93 20.79
C GLN A 307 0.41 3.01 20.00
N PRO A 308 0.59 1.68 20.06
CA PRO A 308 1.49 0.95 20.96
C PRO A 308 2.91 0.69 20.42
N PHE A 309 3.20 1.03 19.16
CA PHE A 309 4.44 0.60 18.48
C PHE A 309 5.68 1.34 18.94
N GLY A 310 5.60 2.65 19.19
CA GLY A 310 6.71 3.47 19.64
C GLY A 310 7.94 3.35 18.72
N SER A 311 7.72 3.35 17.40
CA SER A 311 8.72 3.13 16.35
C SER A 311 9.27 1.70 16.30
N PHE A 312 8.40 0.71 16.50
CA PHE A 312 8.78 -0.70 16.33
C PHE A 312 9.40 -0.92 14.95
N THR A 313 10.62 -1.49 14.93
CA THR A 313 11.37 -1.77 13.70
C THR A 313 11.72 -3.25 13.65
N PHE A 314 11.43 -3.91 12.51
CA PHE A 314 11.78 -5.30 12.32
C PHE A 314 13.29 -5.49 12.24
N THR A 315 13.80 -6.54 12.89
CA THR A 315 15.23 -6.92 12.83
C THR A 315 15.38 -8.42 12.69
N ASN A 316 16.20 -8.85 11.74
CA ASN A 316 16.51 -10.25 11.43
C ASN A 316 15.27 -11.13 11.15
N VAL A 317 14.26 -10.59 10.48
CA VAL A 317 13.06 -11.35 10.09
C VAL A 317 13.03 -11.51 8.57
N THR A 318 12.84 -12.74 8.10
CA THR A 318 12.61 -13.05 6.68
C THR A 318 11.41 -13.97 6.57
N LEU A 319 10.44 -13.57 5.75
CA LEU A 319 9.24 -14.34 5.45
C LEU A 319 9.42 -15.09 4.14
N ALA A 320 9.20 -16.41 4.13
CA ALA A 320 9.07 -17.19 2.90
C ALA A 320 7.85 -16.71 2.07
N PRO A 321 7.78 -17.05 0.77
CA PRO A 321 6.59 -16.75 -0.05
C PRO A 321 5.30 -17.26 0.61
N GLY A 322 4.30 -16.39 0.76
CA GLY A 322 3.02 -16.70 1.40
C GLY A 322 3.06 -16.84 2.93
N GLN A 323 4.23 -16.76 3.56
CA GLN A 323 4.37 -16.96 5.00
C GLN A 323 3.79 -15.79 5.80
N TYR A 324 3.11 -16.14 6.89
CA TYR A 324 2.56 -15.23 7.89
C TYR A 324 3.51 -15.07 9.08
N ALA A 325 3.45 -13.91 9.73
CA ALA A 325 4.03 -13.67 11.04
C ALA A 325 3.19 -12.68 11.83
N VAL A 326 3.30 -12.72 13.15
CA VAL A 326 2.59 -11.79 14.04
C VAL A 326 3.55 -10.87 14.78
N ILE A 327 3.10 -9.66 15.03
CA ILE A 327 3.65 -8.74 16.02
C ILE A 327 2.67 -8.76 17.19
N VAL A 328 3.16 -8.94 18.42
CA VAL A 328 2.31 -9.23 19.59
C VAL A 328 2.56 -8.25 20.74
N SER A 329 1.57 -8.08 21.63
CA SER A 329 1.75 -7.29 22.85
C SER A 329 2.58 -8.00 23.91
N ALA A 330 2.37 -9.31 24.07
CA ALA A 330 3.04 -10.14 25.05
C ALA A 330 3.26 -11.56 24.53
N GLU A 331 4.47 -11.83 24.05
CA GLU A 331 4.89 -13.14 23.53
C GLU A 331 4.49 -14.32 24.43
N SER A 332 4.78 -14.25 25.73
CA SER A 332 4.48 -15.33 26.67
C SER A 332 2.99 -15.69 26.72
N ALA A 333 2.11 -14.67 26.68
CA ALA A 333 0.67 -14.85 26.73
C ALA A 333 0.14 -15.34 25.38
N PHE A 334 0.65 -14.78 24.29
CA PHE A 334 0.32 -15.22 22.93
C PHE A 334 0.67 -16.71 22.75
N ARG A 335 1.88 -17.14 23.11
CA ARG A 335 2.33 -18.54 23.04
C ARG A 335 1.48 -19.48 23.87
N ALA A 336 1.07 -19.04 25.07
CA ALA A 336 0.18 -19.83 25.92
C ALA A 336 -1.21 -20.06 25.31
N ARG A 337 -1.67 -19.17 24.43
CA ARG A 337 -2.98 -19.26 23.77
C ARG A 337 -2.92 -19.97 22.41
N TYR A 338 -1.96 -19.61 21.56
CA TYR A 338 -1.92 -20.03 20.15
C TYR A 338 -0.82 -21.04 19.83
N GLY A 339 0.00 -21.42 20.83
CA GLY A 339 1.09 -22.37 20.67
C GLY A 339 2.38 -21.78 20.09
N ASN A 340 3.35 -22.67 19.84
CA ASN A 340 4.73 -22.29 19.50
C ASN A 340 5.02 -22.26 17.98
N ASN A 341 4.08 -22.69 17.14
CA ASN A 341 4.32 -22.90 15.71
C ASN A 341 4.17 -21.63 14.85
N ILE A 342 3.48 -20.61 15.37
CA ILE A 342 3.28 -19.33 14.66
C ILE A 342 4.58 -18.50 14.72
N LEU A 343 5.01 -17.92 13.61
CA LEU A 343 6.18 -17.04 13.62
C LEU A 343 5.84 -15.71 14.30
N ILE A 344 6.55 -15.35 15.37
CA ILE A 344 6.46 -14.02 15.98
C ILE A 344 7.60 -13.17 15.41
N ALA A 345 7.26 -12.13 14.66
CA ALA A 345 8.20 -11.19 14.05
C ALA A 345 8.68 -10.11 15.05
N GLY A 346 7.97 -9.94 16.17
CA GLY A 346 8.42 -9.15 17.31
C GLY A 346 7.33 -8.86 18.33
N ASN A 347 7.72 -8.12 19.37
CA ASN A 347 6.84 -7.67 20.45
C ASN A 347 6.95 -6.15 20.57
N TRP A 348 5.85 -5.42 20.57
CA TRP A 348 5.91 -3.98 20.84
C TRP A 348 6.19 -3.72 22.33
N ALA A 349 6.83 -2.60 22.66
CA ALA A 349 7.46 -2.42 23.97
C ALA A 349 6.46 -2.22 25.12
N SER A 350 5.36 -1.50 24.86
CA SER A 350 4.35 -1.16 25.87
C SER A 350 3.04 -0.71 25.21
N GLY A 351 1.98 -0.59 26.00
CA GLY A 351 0.69 -0.12 25.52
C GLY A 351 -0.15 -1.24 24.93
N SER A 352 -1.31 -0.85 24.41
CA SER A 352 -2.28 -1.72 23.77
C SER A 352 -2.82 -1.01 22.54
N LEU A 353 -3.33 -1.79 21.60
CA LEU A 353 -4.20 -1.28 20.56
C LEU A 353 -5.44 -0.61 21.21
N SER A 354 -6.00 0.38 20.54
CA SER A 354 -7.20 1.09 20.96
C SER A 354 -8.45 0.26 20.65
N ASN A 355 -9.19 -0.12 21.70
CA ASN A 355 -10.49 -0.78 21.54
C ASN A 355 -11.50 0.05 20.74
N GLY A 356 -11.33 1.38 20.66
CA GLY A 356 -12.22 2.29 19.94
C GLY A 356 -11.73 2.71 18.56
N GLY A 357 -10.72 2.03 18.01
CA GLY A 357 -10.07 2.41 16.75
C GLY A 357 -8.85 3.31 16.92
N GLU A 358 -7.92 3.18 15.98
CA GLU A 358 -6.73 4.04 15.83
C GLU A 358 -6.14 3.91 14.41
N ASN A 359 -5.16 4.77 14.10
CA ASN A 359 -4.41 4.69 12.86
C ASN A 359 -3.29 3.65 12.96
N ILE A 360 -3.13 2.85 11.92
CA ILE A 360 -2.05 1.89 11.75
C ILE A 360 -1.24 2.31 10.53
N GLU A 361 0.00 2.69 10.77
CA GLU A 361 0.95 2.97 9.70
C GLU A 361 2.14 1.99 9.73
N LEU A 362 2.37 1.34 8.59
CA LEU A 362 3.49 0.45 8.33
C LEU A 362 4.34 1.05 7.21
N ARG A 363 5.65 1.16 7.41
CA ARG A 363 6.62 1.74 6.49
C ARG A 363 7.69 0.74 6.09
N ASP A 364 8.25 0.92 4.90
CA ASP A 364 9.37 0.15 4.38
C ASP A 364 10.72 0.63 4.97
N PRO A 365 11.84 -0.08 4.73
CA PRO A 365 13.15 0.29 5.26
C PRO A 365 13.69 1.65 4.83
N PHE A 366 13.05 2.30 3.86
CA PHE A 366 13.41 3.61 3.33
C PHE A 366 12.44 4.71 3.81
N GLY A 367 11.45 4.37 4.64
CA GLY A 367 10.45 5.29 5.20
C GLY A 367 9.19 5.46 4.35
N ASN A 368 9.05 4.72 3.24
CA ASN A 368 7.85 4.78 2.40
C ASN A 368 6.69 4.05 3.06
N THR A 369 5.50 4.63 3.03
CA THR A 369 4.28 4.01 3.59
C THR A 369 3.86 2.79 2.77
N ILE A 370 3.78 1.64 3.43
CA ILE A 370 3.23 0.37 2.93
C ILE A 370 1.72 0.33 3.20
N HIS A 371 1.33 0.64 4.44
CA HIS A 371 -0.07 0.77 4.85
C HIS A 371 -0.23 2.02 5.72
N ASP A 372 -1.35 2.72 5.54
CA ASP A 372 -1.81 3.81 6.39
C ASP A 372 -3.34 3.80 6.39
N PHE A 373 -3.93 3.33 7.48
CA PHE A 373 -5.38 3.21 7.60
C PHE A 373 -5.83 3.30 9.06
N THR A 374 -7.05 3.78 9.27
CA THR A 374 -7.67 3.81 10.59
C THR A 374 -8.76 2.75 10.68
N TYR A 375 -8.64 1.81 11.62
CA TYR A 375 -9.73 0.88 11.96
C TYR A 375 -10.65 1.49 13.02
N ASP A 376 -11.88 0.98 13.14
CA ASP A 376 -12.90 1.47 14.09
C ASP A 376 -13.69 0.27 14.67
N ASP A 377 -14.34 0.49 15.82
CA ASP A 377 -15.25 -0.46 16.46
C ASP A 377 -16.73 -0.21 16.09
N ASN A 378 -17.01 0.85 15.32
CA ASN A 378 -18.34 1.23 14.89
C ASN A 378 -18.66 0.84 13.44
N ALA A 379 -19.94 0.59 13.16
CA ALA A 379 -20.42 0.37 11.81
C ALA A 379 -20.02 1.55 10.89
N PRO A 380 -19.52 1.28 9.66
CA PRO A 380 -19.64 0.02 8.93
C PRO A 380 -18.53 -1.01 9.18
N TRP A 381 -17.60 -0.80 10.13
CA TRP A 381 -16.62 -1.82 10.50
C TRP A 381 -17.27 -3.04 11.16
N PRO A 382 -16.65 -4.23 11.08
CA PRO A 382 -17.17 -5.44 11.71
C PRO A 382 -17.27 -5.36 13.24
N LEU A 383 -18.46 -5.09 13.76
CA LEU A 383 -18.74 -4.97 15.21
C LEU A 383 -18.38 -6.23 16.01
N ALA A 384 -18.34 -7.41 15.39
CA ALA A 384 -18.01 -8.65 16.10
C ALA A 384 -16.52 -8.70 16.51
N ALA A 385 -15.64 -7.93 15.87
CA ALA A 385 -14.24 -7.85 16.28
C ALA A 385 -14.02 -7.01 17.55
N ASP A 386 -15.04 -6.28 18.00
CA ASP A 386 -14.99 -5.46 19.22
C ASP A 386 -15.33 -6.31 20.46
N GLY A 387 -14.32 -6.93 21.07
CA GLY A 387 -14.43 -7.52 22.41
C GLY A 387 -15.19 -8.85 22.49
N SER A 388 -15.84 -9.28 21.40
CA SER A 388 -16.64 -10.53 21.38
C SER A 388 -15.83 -11.78 21.02
N GLY A 389 -14.53 -11.63 20.76
CA GLY A 389 -13.60 -12.73 20.51
C GLY A 389 -12.89 -12.69 19.16
N PRO A 390 -13.59 -12.47 18.04
CA PRO A 390 -12.98 -12.35 16.72
C PRO A 390 -11.96 -11.21 16.59
N SER A 391 -11.01 -11.39 15.68
CA SER A 391 -10.17 -10.32 15.12
C SER A 391 -10.84 -9.66 13.90
N LEU A 392 -10.27 -8.55 13.42
CA LEU A 392 -10.49 -8.04 12.08
C LEU A 392 -9.55 -8.73 11.10
N GLU A 393 -10.10 -9.25 10.00
CA GLU A 393 -9.35 -9.86 8.91
C GLU A 393 -9.59 -9.10 7.60
N VAL A 394 -8.53 -8.94 6.81
CA VAL A 394 -8.58 -8.32 5.48
C VAL A 394 -9.18 -9.30 4.47
N ILE A 395 -10.08 -8.82 3.62
CA ILE A 395 -10.71 -9.61 2.54
C ILE A 395 -9.83 -9.60 1.29
N ASP A 396 -9.35 -8.44 0.87
CA ASP A 396 -8.47 -8.24 -0.27
C ASP A 396 -7.22 -7.42 0.13
N THR A 397 -6.05 -8.07 0.15
CA THR A 397 -4.76 -7.46 0.51
C THR A 397 -4.22 -6.49 -0.55
N GLY A 398 -4.81 -6.46 -1.75
CA GLY A 398 -4.60 -5.42 -2.75
C GLY A 398 -5.65 -4.30 -2.69
N GLY A 399 -6.66 -4.44 -1.83
CA GLY A 399 -7.79 -3.54 -1.68
C GLY A 399 -7.49 -2.28 -0.86
N ASP A 400 -8.54 -1.50 -0.64
CA ASP A 400 -8.51 -0.31 0.21
C ASP A 400 -8.62 -0.72 1.69
N TYR A 401 -7.60 -0.41 2.50
CA TYR A 401 -7.60 -0.72 3.94
C TYR A 401 -8.44 0.29 4.76
N ASN A 402 -8.74 1.46 4.20
CA ASN A 402 -9.67 2.45 4.78
C ASN A 402 -11.12 2.20 4.38
N ASP A 403 -11.41 1.24 3.49
CA ASP A 403 -12.78 0.79 3.20
C ASP A 403 -13.18 -0.28 4.22
N PRO A 404 -14.16 -0.01 5.12
CA PRO A 404 -14.59 -0.98 6.12
C PRO A 404 -15.21 -2.25 5.51
N LEU A 405 -15.63 -2.20 4.24
CA LEU A 405 -16.13 -3.37 3.50
C LEU A 405 -15.02 -4.32 3.05
N ASN A 406 -13.76 -3.89 3.08
CA ASN A 406 -12.61 -4.76 2.86
C ASN A 406 -12.19 -5.52 4.13
N TRP A 407 -12.95 -5.37 5.22
CA TRP A 407 -12.70 -6.04 6.48
C TRP A 407 -13.88 -6.95 6.85
N LYS A 408 -13.56 -8.09 7.45
CA LYS A 408 -14.54 -8.98 8.08
C LYS A 408 -14.09 -9.29 9.50
N ALA A 409 -15.04 -9.69 10.35
CA ALA A 409 -14.67 -10.35 11.59
C ALA A 409 -14.25 -11.79 11.28
N SER A 410 -13.20 -12.27 11.97
CA SER A 410 -12.79 -13.67 11.92
C SER A 410 -13.95 -14.60 12.28
N ALA A 411 -14.00 -15.79 11.67
CA ALA A 411 -14.95 -16.81 12.08
C ALA A 411 -14.67 -17.39 13.49
N PHE A 412 -13.51 -17.08 14.07
CA PHE A 412 -13.02 -17.71 15.30
C PHE A 412 -12.81 -16.71 16.43
N THR A 413 -13.21 -17.10 17.65
CA THR A 413 -12.78 -16.41 18.86
C THR A 413 -11.27 -16.57 19.02
N GLY A 414 -10.53 -15.46 19.11
CA GLY A 414 -9.07 -15.46 19.09
C GLY A 414 -8.46 -15.21 17.71
N GLY A 415 -9.27 -15.13 16.65
CA GLY A 415 -8.77 -14.89 15.31
C GLY A 415 -8.09 -16.09 14.66
N SER A 416 -7.34 -15.86 13.59
CA SER A 416 -6.69 -16.85 12.74
C SER A 416 -5.16 -16.75 12.64
N PRO A 417 -4.41 -16.34 13.68
CA PRO A 417 -3.01 -15.99 13.51
C PRO A 417 -2.16 -17.16 13.00
N GLY A 418 -1.34 -16.89 11.99
CA GLY A 418 -0.44 -17.79 11.31
C GLY A 418 -1.04 -18.57 10.13
N PHE A 419 -2.35 -18.46 9.87
CA PHE A 419 -3.04 -19.31 8.91
C PHE A 419 -4.10 -18.55 8.11
N SER A 420 -4.24 -18.90 6.82
CA SER A 420 -5.48 -18.59 6.11
C SER A 420 -6.58 -19.54 6.60
N GLU A 421 -7.81 -19.02 6.78
CA GLU A 421 -9.00 -19.85 7.06
C GLU A 421 -9.21 -20.99 6.04
N ALA A 422 -8.61 -20.91 4.84
CA ALA A 422 -8.74 -21.90 3.77
C ALA A 422 -7.60 -22.94 3.69
N THR A 423 -6.55 -22.84 4.51
CA THR A 423 -5.42 -23.78 4.45
C THR A 423 -5.74 -25.09 5.18
N ASP A 424 -5.57 -26.22 4.49
CA ASP A 424 -5.68 -27.60 4.97
C ASP A 424 -4.45 -28.35 4.42
N LEU A 425 -3.45 -28.59 5.28
CA LEU A 425 -2.11 -29.02 4.87
C LEU A 425 -2.02 -30.51 4.55
N ASP A 426 -2.76 -31.36 5.26
CA ASP A 426 -2.79 -32.80 5.03
C ASP A 426 -4.00 -33.27 4.22
N GLY A 427 -4.94 -32.37 3.94
CA GLY A 427 -6.06 -32.60 3.03
C GLY A 427 -7.13 -33.51 3.63
N ASP A 428 -7.25 -33.54 4.95
CA ASP A 428 -8.13 -34.45 5.68
C ASP A 428 -9.57 -33.93 5.80
N GLY A 429 -9.80 -32.69 5.34
CA GLY A 429 -11.08 -31.99 5.38
C GLY A 429 -11.24 -31.07 6.59
N LEU A 430 -10.22 -30.94 7.44
CA LEU A 430 -10.14 -30.04 8.58
C LEU A 430 -9.06 -28.99 8.30
N SER A 431 -9.45 -27.72 8.17
CA SER A 431 -8.47 -26.63 8.00
C SER A 431 -7.48 -26.58 9.18
N ASN A 432 -6.22 -26.21 8.94
CA ASN A 432 -5.16 -26.05 9.95
C ASN A 432 -5.59 -25.26 11.19
N ILE A 433 -6.44 -24.25 11.02
CA ILE A 433 -6.98 -23.45 12.11
C ILE A 433 -7.93 -24.25 13.01
N ARG A 434 -8.78 -25.10 12.42
CA ARG A 434 -9.65 -26.02 13.16
C ARG A 434 -8.83 -27.10 13.84
N GLU A 435 -7.78 -27.58 13.20
CA GLU A 435 -6.88 -28.55 13.80
C GLU A 435 -6.22 -27.98 15.05
N ASN A 436 -5.65 -26.76 14.97
CA ASN A 436 -5.08 -26.08 16.12
C ASN A 436 -6.13 -25.84 17.23
N ALA A 437 -7.36 -25.46 16.87
CA ALA A 437 -8.44 -25.26 17.82
C ALA A 437 -8.90 -26.56 18.51
N LEU A 438 -8.84 -27.70 17.81
CA LEU A 438 -9.16 -29.02 18.33
C LEU A 438 -7.96 -29.68 19.03
N GLY A 439 -6.77 -29.11 18.90
CA GLY A 439 -5.52 -29.69 19.42
C GLY A 439 -4.97 -30.83 18.57
N THR A 440 -5.50 -31.01 17.36
CA THR A 440 -5.01 -31.99 16.38
C THR A 440 -3.81 -31.44 15.61
N ASN A 441 -3.12 -32.27 14.84
CA ASN A 441 -1.84 -31.92 14.22
C ASN A 441 -2.02 -31.56 12.73
N PRO A 442 -1.76 -30.28 12.32
CA PRO A 442 -1.90 -29.79 10.94
C PRO A 442 -1.06 -30.41 9.85
N ASN A 443 -0.38 -31.52 10.11
CA ASN A 443 0.39 -32.26 9.13
C ASN A 443 0.11 -33.76 9.24
N SER A 444 -0.97 -34.14 9.91
CA SER A 444 -1.31 -35.50 10.27
C SER A 444 -2.79 -35.73 9.98
N PHE A 445 -3.04 -36.36 8.84
CA PHE A 445 -4.37 -36.72 8.37
C PHE A 445 -5.26 -37.44 9.41
N ASP A 446 -4.64 -38.09 10.40
CA ASP A 446 -5.28 -38.81 11.51
C ASP A 446 -4.36 -38.63 12.73
N THR A 447 -4.74 -37.78 13.69
CA THR A 447 -3.87 -37.37 14.79
C THR A 447 -3.69 -38.47 15.84
N ASP A 448 -4.74 -39.22 16.16
CA ASP A 448 -4.70 -40.27 17.18
C ASP A 448 -4.42 -41.69 16.63
N SER A 449 -4.30 -41.79 15.30
CA SER A 449 -3.89 -42.98 14.55
C SER A 449 -4.87 -44.16 14.66
N ASP A 450 -6.18 -43.89 14.72
CA ASP A 450 -7.21 -44.91 14.79
C ASP A 450 -7.79 -45.36 13.43
N GLY A 451 -7.41 -44.66 12.36
CA GLY A 451 -7.83 -44.89 10.98
C GLY A 451 -8.93 -43.95 10.48
N SER A 452 -9.42 -43.04 11.31
CA SER A 452 -10.35 -41.96 10.95
C SER A 452 -9.58 -40.65 10.79
N SER A 453 -9.96 -39.81 9.82
CA SER A 453 -9.34 -38.48 9.76
C SER A 453 -9.93 -37.52 10.77
N ASP A 454 -9.14 -36.55 11.22
CA ASP A 454 -9.58 -35.54 12.18
C ASP A 454 -10.82 -34.78 11.64
N GLY A 455 -10.82 -34.51 10.33
CA GLY A 455 -11.95 -33.96 9.58
C GLY A 455 -13.19 -34.87 9.58
N ALA A 456 -13.02 -36.16 9.30
CA ALA A 456 -14.13 -37.12 9.29
C ALA A 456 -14.75 -37.29 10.69
N GLU A 457 -13.92 -37.31 11.73
CA GLU A 457 -14.36 -37.41 13.12
C GLU A 457 -15.11 -36.17 13.58
N THR A 458 -14.62 -34.98 13.21
CA THR A 458 -15.32 -33.72 13.47
C THR A 458 -16.71 -33.71 12.82
N ILE A 459 -16.82 -34.23 11.58
CA ILE A 459 -18.10 -34.39 10.88
C ILE A 459 -19.00 -35.40 11.63
N ALA A 460 -18.45 -36.56 12.02
CA ALA A 460 -19.15 -37.61 12.75
C ALA A 460 -19.56 -37.20 14.19
N GLY A 461 -18.90 -36.19 14.75
CA GLY A 461 -19.06 -35.74 16.13
C GLY A 461 -18.29 -36.57 17.15
N THR A 462 -17.26 -37.31 16.71
CA THR A 462 -16.36 -38.08 17.57
C THR A 462 -15.11 -37.24 17.91
N ASN A 463 -14.21 -37.76 18.75
CA ASN A 463 -13.09 -36.99 19.28
C ASN A 463 -11.76 -37.35 18.60
N PRO A 464 -11.17 -36.47 17.77
CA PRO A 464 -9.97 -36.75 16.98
C PRO A 464 -8.65 -36.83 17.78
N LEU A 465 -8.76 -36.92 19.10
CA LEU A 465 -7.66 -37.07 20.04
C LEU A 465 -7.81 -38.31 20.93
N ASP A 466 -8.84 -39.13 20.69
CA ASP A 466 -9.13 -40.35 21.43
C ASP A 466 -9.42 -41.51 20.48
N ALA A 467 -8.39 -42.32 20.23
CA ALA A 467 -8.42 -43.47 19.33
C ALA A 467 -9.45 -44.58 19.68
N SER A 468 -10.25 -44.39 20.73
CA SER A 468 -11.37 -45.26 21.09
C SER A 468 -12.75 -44.72 20.67
N ASP A 469 -12.83 -43.43 20.34
CA ASP A 469 -14.03 -42.68 19.97
C ASP A 469 -14.01 -42.28 18.50
N TYR A 470 -14.42 -43.22 17.64
CA TYR A 470 -14.53 -43.03 16.19
C TYR A 470 -15.82 -43.62 15.62
N PHE A 471 -16.18 -43.15 14.42
CA PHE A 471 -17.33 -43.69 13.70
C PHE A 471 -17.06 -45.13 13.22
N ARG A 472 -17.88 -46.08 13.69
CA ARG A 472 -17.78 -47.48 13.28
C ARG A 472 -19.12 -48.18 13.19
N ILE A 473 -19.21 -49.10 12.23
CA ILE A 473 -20.29 -50.08 12.16
C ILE A 473 -20.05 -51.12 13.27
N LEU A 474 -21.03 -51.31 14.14
CA LEU A 474 -20.98 -52.25 15.26
C LEU A 474 -21.44 -53.64 14.84
N SER A 475 -22.47 -53.73 13.99
CA SER A 475 -22.94 -55.00 13.47
C SER A 475 -23.71 -54.84 12.16
N VAL A 476 -23.59 -55.86 11.31
CA VAL A 476 -24.45 -56.09 10.15
C VAL A 476 -24.95 -57.52 10.22
N GLY A 477 -26.26 -57.71 10.30
CA GLY A 477 -26.84 -59.04 10.55
C GLY A 477 -28.19 -59.25 9.91
N ALA A 478 -28.53 -60.51 9.62
CA ALA A 478 -29.88 -60.88 9.21
C ALA A 478 -30.86 -60.69 10.38
N THR A 479 -32.08 -60.24 10.06
CA THR A 479 -33.17 -60.19 11.05
C THR A 479 -34.01 -61.47 11.02
N ASP A 480 -34.86 -61.67 12.03
CA ASP A 480 -35.86 -62.77 12.05
C ASP A 480 -36.89 -62.65 10.92
N THR A 481 -36.97 -61.49 10.25
CA THR A 481 -37.77 -61.30 9.05
C THR A 481 -36.94 -61.67 7.81
N PRO A 482 -37.41 -62.58 6.95
CA PRO A 482 -36.70 -62.94 5.71
C PRO A 482 -36.40 -61.72 4.85
N ASN A 483 -35.24 -61.73 4.19
CA ASN A 483 -34.78 -60.69 3.26
C ASN A 483 -34.63 -59.30 3.90
N ARG A 484 -34.22 -59.25 5.17
CA ARG A 484 -33.85 -57.99 5.83
C ARG A 484 -32.51 -58.10 6.51
N ILE A 485 -31.68 -57.09 6.26
CA ILE A 485 -30.45 -56.85 7.02
C ILE A 485 -30.68 -55.70 7.98
N GLN A 486 -30.09 -55.80 9.15
CA GLN A 486 -30.03 -54.75 10.14
C GLN A 486 -28.59 -54.28 10.24
N ILE A 487 -28.42 -52.97 10.17
CA ILE A 487 -27.13 -52.30 10.31
C ILE A 487 -27.21 -51.51 11.61
N THR A 488 -26.23 -51.71 12.48
CA THR A 488 -26.08 -51.00 13.76
C THR A 488 -24.73 -50.30 13.78
N TRP A 489 -24.69 -49.03 14.16
CA TRP A 489 -23.45 -48.25 14.25
C TRP A 489 -23.39 -47.43 15.53
N ALA A 490 -22.16 -47.06 15.92
CA ALA A 490 -21.94 -46.11 17.01
C ALA A 490 -22.41 -44.72 16.54
N SER A 491 -23.21 -44.05 17.36
CA SER A 491 -23.78 -42.75 16.98
C SER A 491 -23.68 -41.72 18.08
N VAL A 492 -23.65 -40.45 17.68
CA VAL A 492 -23.59 -39.30 18.59
C VAL A 492 -24.96 -38.64 18.64
N THR A 493 -25.50 -38.46 19.84
CA THR A 493 -26.84 -37.87 20.05
C THR A 493 -26.97 -36.53 19.33
N GLY A 494 -28.01 -36.38 18.51
CA GLY A 494 -28.29 -35.17 17.72
C GLY A 494 -27.64 -35.13 16.34
N LYS A 495 -26.69 -36.02 16.03
CA LYS A 495 -26.16 -36.17 14.66
C LYS A 495 -27.15 -36.94 13.79
N THR A 496 -27.17 -36.60 12.51
CA THR A 496 -27.99 -37.28 11.50
C THR A 496 -27.10 -38.09 10.58
N TYR A 497 -27.43 -39.36 10.44
CA TYR A 497 -26.71 -40.32 9.62
C TYR A 497 -27.53 -40.63 8.38
N VAL A 498 -26.87 -40.66 7.23
CA VAL A 498 -27.47 -41.04 5.95
C VAL A 498 -27.00 -42.45 5.62
N VAL A 499 -27.94 -43.35 5.37
CA VAL A 499 -27.64 -44.70 4.92
C VAL A 499 -27.98 -44.77 3.44
N GLU A 500 -26.98 -45.11 2.64
CA GLU A 500 -27.13 -45.26 1.20
C GLU A 500 -26.72 -46.67 0.79
N SER A 501 -27.26 -47.12 -0.34
CA SER A 501 -26.93 -48.41 -0.94
C SER A 501 -26.45 -48.21 -2.37
N SER A 502 -25.51 -49.04 -2.79
CA SER A 502 -25.02 -49.08 -4.17
C SER A 502 -24.86 -50.53 -4.61
N THR A 503 -25.14 -50.81 -5.87
CA THR A 503 -24.92 -52.14 -6.46
C THR A 503 -23.51 -52.34 -6.99
N ASP A 504 -22.73 -51.26 -7.15
CA ASP A 504 -21.40 -51.27 -7.77
C ASP A 504 -20.30 -50.65 -6.89
N LEU A 505 -20.64 -49.87 -5.86
CA LEU A 505 -19.71 -49.10 -5.02
C LEU A 505 -18.90 -48.05 -5.81
N GLU A 506 -19.28 -47.75 -7.07
CA GLU A 506 -18.51 -46.91 -8.00
C GLU A 506 -19.19 -45.55 -8.27
N GLY A 507 -20.20 -45.18 -7.48
CA GLY A 507 -20.73 -43.80 -7.42
C GLY A 507 -22.24 -43.66 -7.60
N ASN A 508 -22.94 -44.74 -7.98
CA ASN A 508 -24.41 -44.75 -7.97
C ASN A 508 -24.91 -45.16 -6.59
N TRP A 509 -25.10 -44.17 -5.71
CA TRP A 509 -25.66 -44.35 -4.38
C TRP A 509 -27.14 -43.98 -4.38
N SER A 510 -27.97 -44.85 -3.80
CA SER A 510 -29.39 -44.63 -3.59
C SER A 510 -29.64 -44.45 -2.10
N LEU A 511 -30.24 -43.32 -1.73
CA LEU A 511 -30.68 -43.04 -0.37
C LEU A 511 -31.61 -44.14 0.12
N HIS A 512 -31.23 -44.80 1.21
CA HIS A 512 -32.01 -45.83 1.87
C HIS A 512 -32.75 -45.29 3.09
N ASP A 513 -32.03 -44.60 3.98
CA ASP A 513 -32.60 -44.08 5.22
C ASP A 513 -31.85 -42.84 5.73
N THR A 514 -32.53 -42.05 6.55
CA THR A 514 -31.95 -40.91 7.28
C THR A 514 -32.32 -41.04 8.75
N VAL A 515 -31.31 -41.30 9.59
CA VAL A 515 -31.50 -41.59 11.02
C VAL A 515 -30.86 -40.49 11.86
N THR A 516 -31.68 -39.71 12.57
CA THR A 516 -31.21 -38.79 13.62
C THR A 516 -31.03 -39.56 14.92
N ALA A 517 -29.81 -39.58 15.44
CA ALA A 517 -29.45 -40.38 16.60
C ALA A 517 -30.01 -39.79 17.90
N GLY A 518 -30.73 -40.61 18.67
CA GLY A 518 -31.22 -40.28 20.02
C GLY A 518 -30.35 -40.80 21.16
N GLY A 519 -29.25 -41.49 20.85
CA GLY A 519 -28.35 -42.10 21.82
C GLY A 519 -27.04 -42.59 21.20
N SER A 520 -26.26 -43.36 21.97
CA SER A 520 -24.93 -43.85 21.59
C SER A 520 -24.92 -44.91 20.48
N THR A 521 -26.09 -45.34 20.02
CA THR A 521 -26.24 -46.38 19.00
C THR A 521 -27.47 -46.11 18.16
N SER A 522 -27.32 -46.24 16.84
CA SER A 522 -28.39 -46.08 15.86
C SER A 522 -28.49 -47.32 14.98
N ILE A 523 -29.67 -47.52 14.42
CA ILE A 523 -30.04 -48.75 13.73
C ILE A 523 -30.95 -48.46 12.55
N THR A 524 -30.74 -49.15 11.44
CA THR A 524 -31.70 -49.19 10.33
C THR A 524 -31.88 -50.62 9.84
N THR A 525 -32.98 -50.88 9.14
CA THR A 525 -33.23 -52.14 8.46
C THR A 525 -33.44 -51.91 6.98
N ASP A 526 -32.75 -52.67 6.14
CA ASP A 526 -32.92 -52.66 4.70
C ASP A 526 -33.68 -53.92 4.24
N GLN A 527 -34.66 -53.73 3.36
CA GLN A 527 -35.28 -54.82 2.61
C GLN A 527 -34.37 -55.15 1.43
N THR A 528 -33.50 -56.13 1.60
CA THR A 528 -32.74 -56.62 0.46
C THR A 528 -33.74 -57.25 -0.51
N SER A 529 -33.97 -56.61 -1.65
CA SER A 529 -34.68 -57.24 -2.77
C SER A 529 -33.76 -58.30 -3.37
N GLY A 530 -33.60 -59.41 -2.65
CA GLY A 530 -32.96 -60.66 -3.06
C GLY A 530 -31.61 -60.52 -3.76
N ARG A 531 -30.52 -60.65 -3.00
CA ARG A 531 -29.44 -61.59 -3.32
C ARG A 531 -28.56 -61.82 -2.09
N ARG A 532 -28.37 -63.10 -1.77
CA ARG A 532 -27.34 -63.60 -0.85
C ARG A 532 -25.98 -63.54 -1.53
#